data_AF-A0A931ZSW9-F1
#
_entry.id   AF-A0A931ZSW9-F1
#
_cell.length_a   1.000
_cell.length_b   1.000
_cell.length_c   1.000
_cell.angle_alpha   90.00
_cell.angle_beta   90.00
_cell.angle_gamma   90.00
#
_symmetry.space_group_name_H-M   'P 1'
#
loop_
_entity.id
_entity.type
_entity.pdbx_description
1 polymer ?
#
loop_
_entity_poly.entity_id
_entity_poly.type
_entity_poly.pdbx_seq_one_letter_code
_entity_poly.pdbx_strand_id
1 'polypeptide(L)' 'MRRVGLAAVALSILASPARAQSADARPLPERFPVGETLIYDARFGFINIGQAAMQVLSQDTIRGIPTLHIAFFIQGG' A
#
# COMPACT_ATOMS: atom_id res chain seq x y z
N MET A 1 -19.59 12.06 -48.63
CA MET A 1 -19.02 10.83 -48.06
C MET A 1 -18.59 11.10 -46.63
N ARG A 2 -19.29 10.52 -45.65
CA ARG A 2 -19.01 10.65 -44.20
C ARG A 2 -17.78 9.82 -43.84
N ARG A 3 -16.68 10.47 -43.45
CA ARG A 3 -15.56 9.79 -42.76
C ARG A 3 -15.78 9.95 -41.26
N VAL A 4 -16.49 9.00 -40.67
CA VAL A 4 -16.56 8.85 -39.20
C VAL A 4 -15.21 8.30 -38.77
N GLY A 5 -14.31 9.19 -38.36
CA GLY A 5 -12.96 8.85 -37.92
C GLY A 5 -13.01 8.15 -36.57
N LEU A 6 -12.36 6.99 -36.52
CA LEU A 6 -12.15 6.06 -35.39
C LEU A 6 -11.46 6.65 -34.14
N ALA A 7 -11.48 7.96 -33.92
CA ALA A 7 -10.67 8.62 -32.90
C ALA A 7 -11.15 8.44 -31.45
N ALA A 8 -12.30 7.80 -31.21
CA ALA A 8 -12.91 7.74 -29.87
C ALA A 8 -12.49 6.53 -29.01
N VAL A 9 -11.73 5.55 -29.54
CA VAL A 9 -11.42 4.30 -28.80
C VAL A 9 -10.07 4.34 -28.08
N ALA A 10 -9.18 5.29 -28.40
CA ALA A 10 -7.82 5.32 -27.85
C ALA A 10 -7.69 5.96 -26.45
N LEU A 11 -8.76 6.56 -25.90
CA LEU A 11 -8.68 7.30 -24.62
C LEU A 11 -9.20 6.53 -23.39
N SER A 12 -9.60 5.27 -23.53
CA SER A 12 -10.20 4.50 -22.42
C SER A 12 -9.19 3.77 -21.53
N ILE A 13 -7.91 3.67 -21.91
CA ILE A 13 -6.92 2.82 -21.21
C ILE A 13 -6.11 3.60 -20.16
N LEU A 14 -6.12 4.94 -20.18
CA LEU A 14 -5.33 5.75 -19.25
C LEU A 14 -6.05 6.09 -17.94
N ALA A 15 -7.34 5.76 -17.83
CA ALA A 15 -8.14 6.04 -16.65
C ALA A 15 -8.37 4.77 -15.83
N SER A 16 -7.44 4.44 -14.93
CA SER A 16 -7.70 3.99 -13.54
C SER A 16 -6.74 2.90 -13.02
N PRO A 17 -5.57 3.26 -12.43
CA PRO A 17 -5.13 2.59 -11.21
C PRO A 17 -5.79 3.23 -9.97
N ALA A 18 -6.28 4.47 -10.09
CA ALA A 18 -6.82 5.24 -8.96
C ALA A 18 -8.12 4.68 -8.34
N ARG A 19 -8.88 3.85 -9.06
CA ARG A 19 -10.12 3.23 -8.55
C ARG A 19 -9.89 1.99 -7.67
N ALA A 20 -8.67 1.45 -7.61
CA ALA A 20 -8.39 0.26 -6.81
C ALA A 20 -8.05 0.56 -5.34
N GLN A 21 -7.73 1.82 -5.01
CA GLN A 21 -7.41 2.22 -3.64
C GLN A 21 -8.68 2.69 -2.93
N SER A 22 -9.59 1.77 -2.60
CA SER A 22 -10.65 2.06 -1.64
C SER A 22 -9.99 2.30 -0.27
N ALA A 23 -10.03 3.54 0.21
CA ALA A 23 -9.58 3.85 1.55
C ALA A 23 -10.49 3.10 2.54
N ASP A 24 -9.91 2.18 3.31
CA ASP A 24 -10.63 1.50 4.37
C ASP A 24 -11.06 2.55 5.42
N ALA A 25 -12.37 2.72 5.61
CA ALA A 25 -12.94 3.77 6.45
C ALA A 25 -12.87 3.44 7.96
N ARG A 26 -12.45 2.21 8.32
CA ARG A 26 -12.35 1.79 9.71
C ARG A 26 -11.35 2.66 10.50
N PRO A 27 -11.57 2.92 11.80
CA PRO A 27 -10.58 3.56 12.64
C PRO A 27 -9.23 2.83 12.61
N LEU A 28 -8.13 3.56 12.78
CA LEU A 28 -6.76 3.00 12.86
C LEU A 28 -6.67 1.76 13.79
N PRO A 29 -7.30 1.79 14.99
CA PRO A 29 -7.27 0.65 15.91
C PRO A 29 -7.83 -0.66 15.36
N GLU A 30 -8.84 -0.57 14.50
CA GLU A 30 -9.52 -1.72 13.92
C GLU A 30 -8.81 -2.21 12.65
N ARG A 31 -8.15 -1.30 11.91
CA ARG A 31 -7.39 -1.65 10.71
C ARG A 31 -6.06 -2.34 11.01
N PHE A 32 -5.39 -1.93 12.10
CA PHE A 32 -4.05 -2.42 12.44
C PHE A 32 -3.96 -2.69 13.95
N PRO A 33 -4.49 -3.84 14.43
CA PRO A 33 -4.38 -4.24 15.83
C PRO A 33 -2.92 -4.30 16.32
N VAL A 34 -2.70 -3.91 17.58
CA VAL A 34 -1.40 -4.07 18.25
C VAL A 34 -1.03 -5.55 18.30
N GLY A 35 0.24 -5.86 18.00
CA GLY A 35 0.75 -7.23 17.89
C GLY A 35 0.66 -7.84 16.49
N GLU A 36 -0.08 -7.22 15.56
CA GLU A 36 -0.11 -7.67 14.17
C GLU A 36 1.29 -7.58 13.54
N THR A 37 1.66 -8.60 12.78
CA THR A 37 2.96 -8.70 12.11
C THR A 37 2.80 -9.08 10.65
N LEU A 38 3.31 -8.24 9.75
CA LEU A 38 3.42 -8.53 8.32
C LEU A 38 4.82 -9.06 8.04
N ILE A 39 4.92 -10.28 7.50
CA ILE A 39 6.17 -10.89 7.04
C ILE A 39 6.19 -10.89 5.51
N TYR A 40 7.30 -10.47 4.91
CA TYR A 40 7.41 -10.37 3.45
C TYR A 40 8.84 -10.54 2.94
N ASP A 41 8.97 -10.86 1.65
CA ASP A 41 10.26 -10.92 0.97
C ASP A 41 10.80 -9.50 0.71
N ALA A 42 12.03 -9.24 1.17
CA ALA A 42 12.75 -8.03 0.81
C ALA A 42 13.40 -8.21 -0.56
N ARG A 43 13.25 -7.23 -1.46
CA ARG A 43 13.79 -7.31 -2.83
C ARG A 43 14.47 -6.02 -3.27
N PHE A 44 15.57 -6.15 -4.01
CA PHE A 44 16.19 -5.06 -4.77
C PHE A 44 16.06 -5.35 -6.27
N GLY A 45 15.21 -4.61 -6.96
CA GLY A 45 14.78 -4.99 -8.31
C GLY A 45 14.15 -6.38 -8.30
N PHE A 46 14.65 -7.28 -9.17
CA PHE A 46 14.16 -8.66 -9.26
C PHE A 46 14.83 -9.61 -8.25
N ILE A 47 15.87 -9.16 -7.56
CA ILE A 47 16.70 -9.96 -6.65
C ILE A 47 16.07 -10.00 -5.27
N ASN A 48 15.85 -11.20 -4.71
CA ASN A 48 15.46 -11.37 -3.31
C ASN A 48 16.71 -11.20 -2.43
N ILE A 49 16.64 -10.28 -1.46
CA ILE A 49 17.75 -9.92 -0.56
C ILE A 49 17.52 -10.42 0.88
N GLY A 50 16.44 -11.15 1.12
CA GLY A 50 16.10 -11.70 2.43
C GLY A 50 14.62 -11.55 2.77
N GLN A 51 14.33 -11.60 4.06
CA GLN A 51 12.98 -11.38 4.59
C GLN A 51 12.93 -10.15 5.47
N ALA A 52 11.76 -9.53 5.51
CA ALA A 52 11.48 -8.42 6.36
C ALA A 52 10.17 -8.64 7.14
N ALA A 53 10.09 -7.99 8.30
CA ALA A 53 8.92 -7.99 9.15
C ALA A 53 8.56 -6.56 9.56
N MET A 54 7.27 -6.26 9.57
CA MET A 54 6.69 -5.06 10.16
C MET A 54 5.74 -5.46 11.28
N GLN A 55 5.99 -4.98 12.49
CA GLN A 55 5.15 -5.27 13.66
C GLN A 55 4.52 -3.99 14.21
N VAL A 56 3.21 -4.02 14.48
CA VAL A 56 2.50 -2.94 15.18
C VAL A 56 2.80 -3.07 16.69
N LEU A 57 3.65 -2.18 17.21
CA LEU A 57 4.03 -2.18 18.63
C LEU A 57 3.00 -1.47 19.51
N SER A 58 2.55 -0.30 19.07
CA SER A 58 1.57 0.52 19.78
C SER A 58 0.80 1.42 18.82
N GLN A 59 -0.32 1.93 19.31
CA GLN A 59 -1.09 2.98 18.67
C GLN A 59 -0.99 4.22 19.56
N ASP A 60 -0.47 5.30 19.01
CA ASP A 60 -0.10 6.50 19.75
C ASP A 60 -0.83 7.73 19.19
N THR A 61 -0.68 8.85 19.89
CA THR A 61 -1.14 10.16 19.42
C THR A 61 0.02 11.13 19.45
N ILE A 62 0.43 11.62 18.28
CA ILE A 62 1.54 12.58 18.14
C ILE A 62 0.95 13.90 17.64
N ARG A 63 1.02 14.95 18.47
CA ARG A 63 0.46 16.29 18.14
C ARG A 63 -1.02 16.26 17.74
N GLY A 64 -1.80 15.41 18.41
CA GLY A 64 -3.23 15.23 18.14
C GLY A 64 -3.55 14.34 16.93
N ILE A 65 -2.54 13.71 16.31
CA ILE A 65 -2.71 12.84 15.14
C ILE A 65 -2.53 11.37 15.57
N PRO A 66 -3.54 10.52 15.38
CA PRO A 66 -3.42 9.07 15.59
C PRO A 66 -2.31 8.48 14.71
N THR A 67 -1.38 7.75 15.31
CA THR A 67 -0.16 7.26 14.67
C THR A 67 0.12 5.82 15.07
N LEU A 68 0.63 5.00 14.16
CA LEU A 68 1.15 3.66 14.47
C LEU A 68 2.63 3.74 14.83
N HIS A 69 3.02 3.11 15.93
CA HIS A 69 4.41 2.82 16.22
C HIS A 69 4.72 1.42 15.68
N ILE A 70 5.53 1.38 14.61
CA ILE A 70 5.83 0.16 13.88
C ILE A 70 7.32 -0.15 14.05
N ALA A 71 7.64 -1.38 14.44
CA ALA A 71 8.99 -1.90 14.36
C ALA A 71 9.23 -2.55 13.01
N PHE A 72 10.36 -2.24 12.40
CA PHE A 72 10.77 -2.77 11.12
C PHE A 72 12.06 -3.57 11.25
N PHE A 73 12.05 -4.80 10.77
CA PHE A 73 13.19 -5.71 10.81
C PHE A 73 13.47 -6.22 9.41
N ILE A 74 14.72 -6.14 8.97
CA ILE A 74 15.20 -6.83 7.77
C ILE A 74 16.25 -7.85 8.21
N GLN A 75 16.08 -9.09 7.78
CA GLN A 75 17.09 -10.12 7.85
C GLN A 75 17.52 -10.46 6.42
N GLY A 76 18.70 -10.00 6.03
CA GLY A 76 19.19 -10.05 4.66
C GLY A 76 20.61 -9.47 4.52
N GLY A 77 21.20 -9.63 3.34
CA GLY A 77 22.56 -9.19 3.00
C GLY A 77 22.69 -8.80 1.54
#